data_AF-A0A382KWA9-F1
#
_entry.id   AF-A0A382KWA9-F1
#
_cell.length_a   1.000
_cell.length_b   1.000
_cell.length_c   1.000
_cell.angle_alpha   90.00
_cell.angle_beta   90.00
_cell.angle_gamma   90.00
#
_symmetry.space_group_name_H-M   'P 1'
#
loop_
_entity.id
_entity.type
_entity.pdbx_description
1 polymer ?
#
loop_
_entity_poly.entity_id
_entity_poly.type
_entity_poly.pdbx_seq_one_letter_code
_entity_poly.pdbx_strand_id
1 'polypeptide(L)'
;VNQQRSSDQPFEEIRILGLEPADDEVEPGRSVFGGEPPTEDLPHWTEPPTTPVVVPPTGFASEQPRWADDVPEHHESQHPVGAFDEPTAAAFFEDPPSGLGSGESFDPPLLPPDDPQSVGAGRSSIPTPAESGSGRRRRSDRGGADSGGRDMPSAIITGLGLGALALVAFKVGASATLALSTAVLVLAAVEFYGSVRRVGYQPATLLGIVAVGSLNLGAYWRFEAAVPLALGLTVLFCLLWYLTGVDRDAPMVNISVTLFGVLYVGMLGSFVGLMLTDGNGIGLLLAAVLATVGYDVGGLFVGRLAGRTQLAAVSPNKTMEGLVGG
;
A
#
# COMPACT_ATOMS: atom_id res chain seq x y z
N VAL A 1 -10.47 4.20 -61.79
CA VAL A 1 -9.27 3.34 -61.65
C VAL A 1 -8.12 4.22 -61.18
N ASN A 2 -7.70 4.02 -59.92
CA ASN A 2 -6.38 4.20 -59.28
C ASN A 2 -5.51 5.46 -59.56
N GLN A 3 -4.70 6.02 -58.65
CA GLN A 3 -4.47 6.00 -57.19
C GLN A 3 -3.25 6.93 -56.92
N GLN A 4 -3.24 7.71 -55.82
CA GLN A 4 -2.07 8.33 -55.11
C GLN A 4 -1.28 9.47 -55.82
N ARG A 5 -0.76 10.52 -55.16
CA ARG A 5 -0.33 10.75 -53.77
C ARG A 5 -0.08 12.27 -53.51
N SER A 6 -0.01 12.62 -52.22
CA SER A 6 0.73 13.75 -51.61
C SER A 6 -0.02 15.08 -51.38
N SER A 7 -0.54 15.19 -50.17
CA SER A 7 -0.96 16.41 -49.47
C SER A 7 0.27 17.15 -48.93
N ASP A 8 0.51 18.37 -49.42
CA ASP A 8 1.39 19.35 -48.79
C ASP A 8 0.59 20.65 -48.67
N GLN A 9 0.00 20.87 -47.49
CA GLN A 9 -0.65 22.14 -47.14
C GLN A 9 0.21 22.80 -46.07
N PRO A 10 0.65 24.06 -46.26
CA PRO A 10 1.56 24.73 -45.36
C PRO A 10 0.85 25.07 -44.05
N PHE A 11 1.55 24.87 -42.93
CA PHE A 11 1.08 25.22 -41.59
C PHE A 11 0.95 26.74 -41.47
N GLU A 12 -0.24 27.22 -41.16
CA GLU A 12 -0.52 28.64 -40.89
C GLU A 12 -0.04 28.97 -39.48
N GLU A 13 1.04 29.75 -39.39
CA GLU A 13 1.68 30.17 -38.14
C GLU A 13 0.79 31.15 -37.37
N ILE A 14 0.39 30.78 -36.15
CA ILE A 14 -0.42 31.65 -35.27
C ILE A 14 0.47 32.78 -34.75
N ARG A 15 0.37 33.95 -35.39
CA ARG A 15 1.10 35.16 -35.01
C ARG A 15 0.36 35.89 -33.89
N ILE A 16 0.83 35.75 -32.66
CA ILE A 16 0.34 36.54 -31.51
C ILE A 16 0.90 37.97 -31.66
N LEU A 17 0.01 38.95 -31.81
CA LEU A 17 0.35 40.37 -31.92
C LEU A 17 1.12 40.86 -30.69
N GLY A 18 2.40 41.16 -30.84
CA GLY A 18 3.22 41.88 -29.86
C GLY A 18 4.58 41.27 -29.51
N LEU A 19 4.95 40.11 -30.05
CA LEU A 19 6.29 39.52 -29.86
C LEU A 19 6.90 39.22 -31.23
N GLU A 20 7.94 39.97 -31.61
CA GLU A 20 8.81 39.56 -32.71
C GLU A 20 9.59 38.31 -32.26
N PRO A 21 9.77 37.30 -33.12
CA PRO A 21 10.66 36.19 -32.82
C PRO A 21 12.08 36.76 -32.76
N ALA A 22 12.77 36.53 -31.64
CA ALA A 22 14.20 36.83 -31.55
C ALA A 22 14.95 35.86 -32.47
N ASP A 23 15.64 36.39 -33.47
CA ASP A 23 16.61 35.66 -34.28
C ASP A 23 17.85 35.38 -33.41
N ASP A 24 17.73 34.45 -32.45
CA ASP A 24 18.86 34.01 -31.65
C ASP A 24 19.61 32.89 -32.40
N GLU A 25 20.61 33.28 -33.20
CA GLU A 25 21.64 32.36 -33.67
C GLU A 25 22.42 31.82 -32.45
N VAL A 26 22.23 30.54 -32.14
CA VAL A 26 22.93 29.86 -31.05
C VAL A 26 24.34 29.50 -31.49
N GLU A 27 25.34 30.31 -31.11
CA GLU A 27 26.74 29.89 -31.16
C GLU A 27 27.12 29.05 -29.91
N PRO A 28 27.94 28.00 -30.04
CA PRO A 28 28.33 27.17 -28.91
C PRO A 28 29.18 27.95 -27.90
N GLY A 29 28.73 27.98 -26.63
CA GLY A 29 29.54 28.48 -25.51
C GLY A 29 29.01 29.72 -24.80
N ARG A 30 27.87 30.28 -25.21
CA ARG A 30 27.26 31.41 -24.50
C ARG A 30 26.23 30.93 -23.47
N SER A 31 26.43 31.31 -22.20
CA SER A 31 25.44 31.09 -21.13
C SER A 31 24.17 31.91 -21.36
N VAL A 32 23.01 31.29 -21.18
CA VAL A 32 21.67 31.91 -21.31
C VAL A 32 21.36 32.85 -20.13
N PHE A 33 22.12 32.76 -19.04
CA PHE A 33 22.05 33.71 -17.92
C PHE A 33 23.18 34.73 -18.11
N GLY A 34 22.81 35.95 -18.47
CA GLY A 34 23.74 36.93 -19.03
C GLY A 34 24.84 37.43 -18.08
N GLY A 35 25.92 37.92 -18.70
CA GLY A 35 26.51 39.21 -18.32
C GLY A 35 27.86 39.25 -17.60
N GLU A 36 28.51 38.14 -17.28
CA GLU A 36 29.86 38.18 -16.71
C GLU A 36 30.92 37.80 -17.76
N PRO A 37 31.92 38.66 -18.02
CA PRO A 37 33.05 38.27 -18.86
C PRO A 37 33.81 37.13 -18.17
N PRO A 38 34.35 36.16 -18.92
CA PRO A 38 35.09 35.05 -18.32
C PRO A 38 36.39 35.58 -17.74
N THR A 39 36.39 35.92 -16.45
CA THR A 39 37.62 36.07 -15.67
C THR A 39 37.85 34.77 -14.92
N GLU A 40 38.54 33.85 -15.59
CA GLU A 40 39.61 32.99 -15.07
C GLU A 40 39.87 31.92 -16.13
N ASP A 41 41.05 31.99 -16.75
CA ASP A 41 41.58 31.03 -17.71
C ASP A 41 41.66 29.64 -17.06
N LEU A 42 40.57 28.86 -17.16
CA LEU A 42 40.61 27.44 -16.88
C LEU A 42 41.35 26.77 -18.04
N PRO A 43 42.37 25.94 -17.78
CA PRO A 43 43.12 25.29 -18.84
C PRO A 43 42.21 24.39 -19.68
N HIS A 44 42.41 24.46 -20.98
CA HIS A 44 41.75 23.60 -21.94
C HIS A 44 42.08 22.12 -21.67
N TRP A 45 41.08 21.25 -21.81
CA TRP A 45 41.06 19.85 -21.36
C TRP A 45 42.13 18.91 -21.98
N THR A 46 42.97 19.41 -22.88
CA THR A 46 44.03 18.64 -23.55
C THR A 46 45.42 18.79 -22.94
N GLU A 47 45.60 19.62 -21.89
CA GLU A 47 46.88 19.68 -21.18
C GLU A 47 47.01 18.60 -20.09
N PRO A 48 48.21 18.04 -19.85
CA PRO A 48 48.42 17.08 -18.79
C PRO A 48 48.20 17.72 -17.41
N PRO A 49 47.71 16.97 -16.40
CA PRO A 49 47.31 17.53 -15.11
C PRO A 49 48.47 18.25 -14.42
N THR A 50 48.24 19.49 -13.99
CA THR A 50 49.19 20.20 -13.12
C THR A 50 49.24 19.51 -11.76
N THR A 51 50.43 19.41 -11.17
CA THR A 51 50.67 18.76 -9.87
C THR A 51 49.74 19.27 -8.77
N PRO A 52 49.16 18.41 -7.92
CA PRO A 52 48.18 18.81 -6.94
C PRO A 52 48.77 19.75 -5.89
N VAL A 53 48.05 20.83 -5.61
CA VAL A 53 48.35 21.77 -4.52
C VAL A 53 48.19 21.04 -3.19
N VAL A 54 49.26 21.03 -2.39
CA VAL A 54 49.26 20.42 -1.05
C VAL A 54 48.55 21.37 -0.08
N VAL A 55 47.33 21.01 0.32
CA VAL A 55 46.58 21.69 1.39
C VAL A 55 46.90 21.00 2.73
N PRO A 56 47.24 21.72 3.81
CA PRO A 56 47.54 21.10 5.11
C PRO A 56 46.30 20.46 5.74
N PRO A 57 46.44 19.34 6.48
CA PRO A 57 45.32 18.52 6.89
C PRO A 57 44.54 19.15 8.05
N THR A 58 43.36 19.68 7.76
CA THR A 58 42.29 19.83 8.76
C THR A 58 41.52 18.52 8.85
N GLY A 59 41.31 18.01 10.07
CA GLY A 59 40.91 16.63 10.41
C GLY A 59 39.53 16.11 9.96
N PHE A 60 38.99 16.62 8.85
CA PHE A 60 37.80 16.08 8.17
C PHE A 60 38.08 15.71 6.69
N ALA A 61 39.34 15.82 6.22
CA ALA A 61 39.71 15.66 4.81
C ALA A 61 40.53 14.39 4.50
N SER A 62 40.47 13.34 5.33
CA SER A 62 41.17 12.06 5.05
C SER A 62 40.40 11.10 4.16
N GLU A 63 39.17 11.42 3.75
CA GLU A 63 38.42 10.61 2.79
C GLU A 63 38.44 11.30 1.43
N GLN A 64 39.28 10.77 0.54
CA GLN A 64 39.19 11.07 -0.90
C GLN A 64 37.80 10.66 -1.40
N PRO A 65 37.25 11.33 -2.43
CA PRO A 65 35.99 10.92 -3.04
C PRO A 65 36.12 9.47 -3.55
N ARG A 66 35.30 8.57 -3.01
CA ARG A 66 35.26 7.15 -3.41
C ARG A 66 34.33 7.00 -4.60
N TRP A 67 34.83 6.42 -5.69
CA TRP A 67 34.03 6.09 -6.86
C TRP A 67 33.33 4.74 -6.65
N ALA A 68 32.28 4.45 -7.43
CA ALA A 68 31.48 3.23 -7.28
C ALA A 68 32.30 1.92 -7.38
N ASP A 69 33.51 2.01 -7.93
CA ASP A 69 34.41 0.89 -8.15
C ASP A 69 35.41 0.70 -6.98
N ASP A 70 35.51 1.66 -6.06
CA ASP A 70 36.38 1.61 -4.87
C ASP A 70 35.62 1.02 -3.66
N VAL A 71 35.12 -0.21 -3.80
CA VAL A 71 34.50 -0.95 -2.70
C VAL A 71 35.60 -1.75 -1.98
N PRO A 72 35.80 -1.57 -0.65
CA PRO A 72 36.74 -2.39 0.11
C PRO A 72 36.39 -3.87 -0.02
N GLU A 73 37.38 -4.74 -0.25
CA GLU A 73 37.20 -6.20 -0.43
C GLU A 73 36.52 -6.93 0.76
N HIS A 74 36.23 -6.21 1.85
CA HIS A 74 35.67 -6.73 3.10
C HIS A 74 34.30 -6.13 3.43
N HIS A 75 33.56 -5.62 2.42
CA HIS A 75 32.19 -5.18 2.64
C HIS A 75 31.27 -6.39 2.92
N GLU A 76 30.58 -6.39 4.06
CA GLU A 76 29.75 -7.51 4.57
C GLU A 76 28.69 -8.01 3.57
N SER A 77 28.35 -7.19 2.56
CA SER A 77 27.41 -7.55 1.50
C SER A 77 27.96 -8.50 0.42
N GLN A 78 29.27 -8.84 0.45
CA GLN A 78 29.90 -9.70 -0.57
C GLN A 78 30.17 -11.14 -0.11
N HIS A 79 29.67 -11.58 1.06
CA HIS A 79 29.80 -12.99 1.44
C HIS A 79 29.03 -13.88 0.44
N PRO A 80 29.67 -14.88 -0.19
CA PRO A 80 28.98 -15.81 -1.06
C PRO A 80 27.91 -16.55 -0.25
N VAL A 81 26.66 -16.41 -0.65
CA VAL A 81 25.53 -17.15 -0.06
C VAL A 81 25.78 -18.64 -0.29
N GLY A 82 26.27 -19.34 0.74
CA GLY A 82 26.45 -20.79 0.70
C GLY A 82 27.77 -21.35 1.26
N ALA A 83 28.71 -20.53 1.71
CA ALA A 83 29.92 -21.01 2.37
C ALA A 83 29.96 -20.56 3.84
N PHE A 84 29.19 -21.24 4.69
CA PHE A 84 29.39 -21.18 6.14
C PHE A 84 30.15 -22.44 6.55
N ASP A 85 31.36 -22.23 7.01
CA ASP A 85 32.12 -23.17 7.82
C ASP A 85 31.36 -23.47 9.12
N GLU A 86 31.28 -24.77 9.48
CA GLU A 86 30.49 -25.34 10.57
C GLU A 86 30.51 -24.57 11.91
N PRO A 87 31.63 -23.96 12.38
CA PRO A 87 31.61 -23.25 13.67
C PRO A 87 30.84 -21.92 13.65
N THR A 88 30.63 -21.28 12.50
CA THR A 88 29.91 -20.00 12.40
C THR A 88 28.39 -20.21 12.32
N ALA A 89 27.95 -21.30 11.68
CA ALA A 89 26.55 -21.70 11.67
C ALA A 89 26.07 -22.12 13.08
N ALA A 90 26.93 -22.75 13.88
CA ALA A 90 26.61 -23.15 15.25
C ALA A 90 26.29 -21.93 16.16
N ALA A 91 27.01 -20.81 16.01
CA ALA A 91 26.77 -19.61 16.80
C ALA A 91 25.39 -18.95 16.56
N PHE A 92 24.72 -19.28 15.45
CA PHE A 92 23.38 -18.79 15.14
C PHE A 92 22.26 -19.66 15.73
N PHE A 93 22.57 -20.90 16.15
CA PHE A 93 21.61 -21.88 16.66
C PHE A 93 21.89 -22.36 18.10
N GLU A 94 22.92 -21.84 18.77
CA GLU A 94 23.24 -22.19 20.15
C GLU A 94 22.55 -21.26 21.15
N ASP A 95 21.69 -21.83 22.00
CA ASP A 95 21.14 -21.18 23.18
C ASP A 95 22.29 -20.73 24.12
N PRO A 96 22.26 -19.50 24.65
CA PRO A 96 23.29 -19.06 25.59
C PRO A 96 23.26 -19.92 26.87
N PRO A 97 24.43 -20.22 27.48
CA PRO A 97 24.46 -21.03 28.69
C PRO A 97 23.67 -20.35 29.80
N SER A 98 22.75 -21.13 30.36
CA SER A 98 21.88 -20.78 31.46
C SER A 98 22.69 -20.44 32.71
N GLY A 99 22.74 -19.15 33.05
CA GLY A 99 23.35 -18.71 34.30
C GLY A 99 23.32 -17.20 34.51
N LEU A 100 22.28 -16.76 35.23
CA LEU A 100 22.15 -15.53 36.04
C LEU A 100 21.21 -14.43 35.48
N GLY A 101 19.99 -14.38 36.05
CA GLY A 101 19.32 -13.11 36.35
C GLY A 101 17.97 -12.84 35.66
N SER A 102 16.88 -13.07 36.40
CA SER A 102 15.52 -12.48 36.29
C SER A 102 14.87 -12.40 34.89
N GLY A 103 13.90 -13.28 34.68
CA GLY A 103 13.13 -13.36 33.43
C GLY A 103 11.96 -12.38 33.35
N GLU A 104 11.75 -11.89 32.14
CA GLU A 104 10.44 -11.68 31.52
C GLU A 104 10.59 -12.11 30.06
N SER A 105 10.27 -13.37 29.77
CA SER A 105 10.22 -13.92 28.42
C SER A 105 8.99 -13.36 27.71
N PHE A 106 9.21 -12.51 26.70
CA PHE A 106 8.18 -12.08 25.78
C PHE A 106 7.86 -13.21 24.81
N ASP A 107 6.72 -13.88 25.01
CA ASP A 107 6.20 -14.95 24.15
C ASP A 107 4.84 -14.51 23.56
N PRO A 108 4.79 -13.99 22.32
CA PRO A 108 3.54 -13.56 21.72
C PRO A 108 2.71 -14.78 21.27
N PRO A 109 1.42 -14.89 21.65
CA PRO A 109 0.61 -16.03 21.25
C PRO A 109 0.30 -15.99 19.75
N LEU A 110 0.79 -16.99 19.01
CA LEU A 110 0.61 -17.12 17.56
C LEU A 110 -0.74 -17.73 17.13
N LEU A 111 -1.72 -17.91 18.02
CA LEU A 111 -3.08 -18.33 17.65
C LEU A 111 -4.12 -17.86 18.69
N PRO A 112 -5.35 -17.50 18.28
CA PRO A 112 -6.46 -17.37 19.22
C PRO A 112 -6.79 -18.76 19.80
N PRO A 113 -7.01 -18.90 21.12
CA PRO A 113 -7.55 -20.14 21.66
C PRO A 113 -8.99 -20.33 21.20
N ASP A 114 -9.22 -21.38 20.41
CA ASP A 114 -10.54 -21.95 20.14
C ASP A 114 -11.04 -22.62 21.43
N ASP A 115 -11.72 -21.86 22.30
CA ASP A 115 -12.85 -22.29 23.15
C ASP A 115 -13.13 -21.27 24.28
N PRO A 116 -14.40 -20.94 24.59
CA PRO A 116 -14.73 -20.04 25.68
C PRO A 116 -14.50 -20.70 27.05
N GLN A 117 -13.44 -20.29 27.76
CA GLN A 117 -13.21 -20.70 29.14
C GLN A 117 -14.27 -20.12 30.08
N SER A 118 -14.96 -21.00 30.80
CA SER A 118 -15.93 -20.65 31.83
C SER A 118 -15.23 -20.22 33.11
N VAL A 119 -15.56 -19.03 33.60
CA VAL A 119 -15.01 -18.44 34.83
C VAL A 119 -15.60 -19.17 36.04
N GLY A 120 -14.81 -20.01 36.71
CA GLY A 120 -15.16 -20.69 37.95
C GLY A 120 -14.43 -20.08 39.15
N ALA A 121 -15.20 -19.43 40.03
CA ALA A 121 -14.73 -18.84 41.28
C ALA A 121 -14.13 -19.90 42.23
N GLY A 122 -13.03 -19.53 42.90
CA GLY A 122 -12.22 -20.43 43.72
C GLY A 122 -12.87 -20.94 45.00
N ARG A 123 -12.34 -22.06 45.48
CA ARG A 123 -12.23 -22.42 46.91
C ARG A 123 -11.25 -23.56 47.11
N SER A 124 -10.38 -23.38 48.10
CA SER A 124 -9.35 -24.27 48.61
C SER A 124 -9.89 -25.48 49.38
N SER A 125 -9.27 -26.67 49.25
CA SER A 125 -8.97 -27.58 50.37
C SER A 125 -8.27 -28.90 49.96
N ILE A 126 -7.06 -29.11 50.52
CA ILE A 126 -6.42 -30.35 51.04
C ILE A 126 -6.07 -31.53 50.08
N PRO A 127 -4.84 -32.09 50.15
CA PRO A 127 -4.45 -33.30 49.40
C PRO A 127 -4.54 -34.60 50.23
N THR A 128 -4.89 -35.72 49.60
CA THR A 128 -4.68 -37.09 50.13
C THR A 128 -4.51 -38.08 48.96
N PRO A 129 -3.67 -39.14 49.05
CA PRO A 129 -3.08 -39.79 47.88
C PRO A 129 -3.72 -41.13 47.47
N ALA A 130 -3.46 -41.47 46.21
CA ALA A 130 -3.37 -42.79 45.55
C ALA A 130 -4.58 -43.74 45.55
N GLU A 131 -5.08 -44.07 44.34
CA GLU A 131 -5.32 -45.47 43.94
C GLU A 131 -5.46 -45.65 42.42
N SER A 132 -4.93 -46.77 41.95
CA SER A 132 -4.89 -47.27 40.57
C SER A 132 -6.26 -47.73 40.05
N GLY A 133 -6.53 -47.59 38.74
CA GLY A 133 -7.62 -48.35 38.12
C GLY A 133 -8.02 -47.95 36.70
N SER A 134 -7.46 -48.66 35.72
CA SER A 134 -8.15 -49.24 34.55
C SER A 134 -9.44 -48.57 34.01
N GLY A 135 -9.32 -47.95 32.84
CA GLY A 135 -10.17 -48.26 31.68
C GLY A 135 -11.64 -47.83 31.66
N ARG A 136 -11.97 -46.78 30.89
CA ARG A 136 -13.07 -46.83 29.90
C ARG A 136 -12.96 -45.70 28.88
N ARG A 137 -12.60 -46.02 27.64
CA ARG A 137 -12.84 -45.16 26.47
C ARG A 137 -14.36 -45.00 26.32
N ARG A 138 -14.90 -43.83 26.68
CA ARG A 138 -16.24 -43.41 26.26
C ARG A 138 -16.09 -42.57 25.00
N ARG A 139 -16.31 -43.24 23.87
CA ARG A 139 -16.66 -42.64 22.58
C ARG A 139 -18.00 -41.92 22.78
N SER A 140 -17.98 -40.60 22.93
CA SER A 140 -19.17 -39.79 22.76
C SER A 140 -19.27 -39.40 21.30
N ASP A 141 -20.09 -40.16 20.56
CA ASP A 141 -20.78 -39.61 19.40
C ASP A 141 -21.55 -38.37 19.85
N ARG A 142 -21.08 -37.21 19.42
CA ARG A 142 -21.91 -36.03 19.21
C ARG A 142 -21.58 -35.48 17.83
N GLY A 143 -22.22 -36.10 16.83
CA GLY A 143 -22.58 -35.40 15.61
C GLY A 143 -23.54 -34.28 15.96
N GLY A 144 -23.00 -33.15 16.41
CA GLY A 144 -23.64 -31.86 16.28
C GLY A 144 -23.07 -31.25 15.01
N ALA A 145 -23.75 -31.45 13.89
CA ALA A 145 -23.54 -30.60 12.73
C ALA A 145 -23.89 -29.18 13.20
N ASP A 146 -22.86 -28.40 13.48
CA ASP A 146 -22.99 -26.99 13.77
C ASP A 146 -23.54 -26.34 12.50
N SER A 147 -24.85 -26.23 12.45
CA SER A 147 -25.56 -25.47 11.43
C SER A 147 -25.42 -24.01 11.80
N GLY A 148 -24.18 -23.51 11.72
CA GLY A 148 -23.82 -22.11 11.58
C GLY A 148 -24.27 -21.59 10.21
N GLY A 149 -25.54 -21.80 9.90
CA GLY A 149 -26.18 -21.32 8.69
C GLY A 149 -26.29 -19.82 8.81
N ARG A 150 -25.41 -19.10 8.11
CA ARG A 150 -25.63 -17.69 7.78
C ARG A 150 -27.11 -17.50 7.44
N ASP A 151 -27.70 -16.42 7.92
CA ASP A 151 -29.03 -15.97 7.51
C ASP A 151 -29.01 -15.63 6.02
N MET A 152 -28.97 -16.64 5.16
CA MET A 152 -28.91 -16.51 3.71
C MET A 152 -30.04 -15.62 3.18
N PRO A 153 -31.28 -15.68 3.72
CA PRO A 153 -32.33 -14.74 3.33
C PRO A 153 -31.95 -13.28 3.65
N SER A 154 -31.38 -13.01 4.83
CA SER A 154 -30.96 -11.66 5.23
C SER A 154 -29.86 -11.12 4.31
N ALA A 155 -28.85 -11.94 4.01
CA ALA A 155 -27.75 -11.56 3.11
C ALA A 155 -28.23 -11.26 1.68
N ILE A 156 -29.21 -12.02 1.19
CA ILE A 156 -29.81 -11.77 -0.14
C ILE A 156 -30.59 -10.45 -0.12
N ILE A 157 -31.37 -10.20 0.93
CA ILE A 157 -32.18 -8.97 1.05
C ILE A 157 -31.28 -7.74 1.14
N THR A 158 -30.22 -7.77 1.96
CA THR A 158 -29.30 -6.64 2.07
C THR A 158 -28.54 -6.40 0.78
N GLY A 159 -28.06 -7.46 0.12
CA GLY A 159 -27.40 -7.36 -1.19
C GLY A 159 -28.31 -6.74 -2.26
N LEU A 160 -29.55 -7.22 -2.38
CA LEU A 160 -30.54 -6.65 -3.30
C LEU A 160 -30.91 -5.21 -2.95
N GLY A 161 -31.02 -4.89 -1.65
CA GLY A 161 -31.30 -3.53 -1.17
C GLY A 161 -30.19 -2.55 -1.54
N LEU A 162 -28.93 -2.93 -1.31
CA LEU A 162 -27.76 -2.12 -1.68
C LEU A 162 -27.63 -1.98 -3.21
N GLY A 163 -27.87 -3.05 -3.97
CA GLY A 163 -27.90 -2.99 -5.43
C GLY A 163 -28.99 -2.07 -5.97
N ALA A 164 -30.21 -2.15 -5.42
CA ALA A 164 -31.31 -1.27 -5.78
C ALA A 164 -31.01 0.20 -5.43
N LEU A 165 -30.44 0.46 -4.25
CA LEU A 165 -30.01 1.80 -3.85
C LEU A 165 -28.98 2.39 -4.83
N ALA A 166 -27.99 1.59 -5.24
CA ALA A 166 -27.00 2.00 -6.23
C ALA A 166 -27.65 2.33 -7.59
N LEU A 167 -28.56 1.48 -8.09
CA LEU A 167 -29.27 1.73 -9.34
C LEU A 167 -30.16 2.98 -9.28
N VAL A 168 -30.81 3.25 -8.14
CA VAL A 168 -31.58 4.48 -7.94
C VAL A 168 -30.64 5.70 -7.96
N ALA A 169 -29.49 5.64 -7.29
CA ALA A 169 -28.53 6.74 -7.31
C ALA A 169 -28.00 7.01 -8.73
N PHE A 170 -27.69 5.95 -9.49
CA PHE A 170 -27.28 6.04 -10.90
C PHE A 170 -28.37 6.68 -11.77
N LYS A 171 -29.65 6.40 -11.50
CA LYS A 171 -30.77 7.00 -12.23
C LYS A 171 -30.99 8.47 -11.89
N VAL A 172 -30.76 8.87 -10.63
CA VAL A 172 -30.89 10.27 -10.19
C VAL A 172 -29.81 11.16 -10.81
N GLY A 173 -28.59 10.62 -10.97
CA GLY A 173 -27.52 11.26 -11.74
C GLY A 173 -26.17 11.26 -11.05
N ALA A 174 -25.21 11.98 -11.64
CA ALA A 174 -23.81 11.97 -11.22
C ALA A 174 -23.62 12.46 -9.78
N SER A 175 -24.31 13.52 -9.37
CA SER A 175 -24.17 14.07 -8.00
C SER A 175 -24.69 13.12 -6.92
N ALA A 176 -25.79 12.41 -7.17
CA ALA A 176 -26.31 11.40 -6.26
C ALA A 176 -25.38 10.18 -6.19
N THR A 177 -24.85 9.77 -7.34
CA THR A 177 -23.87 8.68 -7.44
C THR A 177 -22.56 9.01 -6.72
N LEU A 178 -22.10 10.26 -6.84
CA LEU A 178 -20.94 10.76 -6.11
C LEU A 178 -21.18 10.74 -4.60
N ALA A 179 -22.34 11.24 -4.14
CA ALA A 179 -22.67 11.23 -2.72
C ALA A 179 -22.72 9.80 -2.16
N LEU A 180 -23.35 8.87 -2.88
CA LEU A 180 -23.41 7.46 -2.49
C LEU A 180 -22.01 6.82 -2.45
N SER A 181 -21.22 6.98 -3.51
CA SER A 181 -19.87 6.39 -3.57
C SER A 181 -18.95 6.97 -2.50
N THR A 182 -18.99 8.27 -2.24
CA THR A 182 -18.25 8.90 -1.13
C THR A 182 -18.69 8.33 0.22
N ALA A 183 -19.99 8.15 0.45
CA ALA A 183 -20.48 7.58 1.70
C ALA A 183 -19.98 6.13 1.89
N VAL A 184 -19.98 5.32 0.83
CA VAL A 184 -19.45 3.95 0.84
C VAL A 184 -17.94 3.95 1.11
N LEU A 185 -17.17 4.83 0.47
CA LEU A 185 -15.72 4.94 0.67
C LEU A 185 -15.36 5.40 2.08
N VAL A 186 -16.10 6.38 2.62
CA VAL A 186 -15.93 6.86 4.00
C VAL A 186 -16.26 5.74 4.99
N LEU A 187 -17.33 4.98 4.77
CA LEU A 187 -17.66 3.83 5.62
C LEU A 187 -16.59 2.74 5.53
N ALA A 188 -16.08 2.45 4.33
CA ALA A 188 -14.97 1.52 4.14
C ALA A 188 -13.70 1.98 4.88
N ALA A 189 -13.40 3.28 4.87
CA ALA A 189 -12.29 3.84 5.64
C ALA A 189 -12.52 3.72 7.15
N VAL A 190 -13.73 3.98 7.65
CA VAL A 190 -14.08 3.79 9.07
C VAL A 190 -13.86 2.34 9.50
N GLU A 191 -14.33 1.37 8.71
CA GLU A 191 -14.15 -0.06 9.01
C GLU A 191 -12.68 -0.49 8.93
N PHE A 192 -11.94 0.02 7.94
CA PHE A 192 -10.51 -0.24 7.80
C PHE A 192 -9.73 0.25 9.03
N TYR A 193 -9.86 1.53 9.40
CA TYR A 193 -9.16 2.08 10.56
C TYR A 193 -9.66 1.49 11.87
N GLY A 194 -10.96 1.19 11.98
CA GLY A 194 -11.51 0.47 13.13
C GLY A 194 -10.86 -0.90 13.31
N SER A 195 -10.67 -1.65 12.22
CA SER A 195 -10.04 -2.98 12.24
C SER A 195 -8.56 -2.90 12.60
N VAL A 196 -7.84 -1.96 12.01
CA VAL A 196 -6.43 -1.68 12.32
C VAL A 196 -6.25 -1.32 13.80
N ARG A 197 -7.12 -0.47 14.36
CA ARG A 197 -7.06 -0.06 15.77
C ARG A 197 -7.31 -1.21 16.74
N ARG A 198 -8.15 -2.19 16.38
CA ARG A 198 -8.37 -3.40 17.18
C ARG A 198 -7.11 -4.25 17.32
N VAL A 199 -6.17 -4.14 16.38
CA VAL A 199 -4.87 -4.86 16.39
C VAL A 199 -3.80 -4.09 17.17
N GLY A 200 -4.09 -2.90 17.69
CA GLY A 200 -3.19 -2.12 18.55
C GLY A 200 -2.48 -0.97 17.84
N TYR A 201 -2.69 -0.78 16.54
CA TYR A 201 -2.18 0.40 15.84
C TYR A 201 -2.99 1.66 16.18
N GLN A 202 -2.34 2.82 16.11
CA GLN A 202 -2.95 4.12 16.35
C GLN A 202 -2.82 5.02 15.12
N PRO A 203 -3.46 4.67 13.98
CA PRO A 203 -3.43 5.51 12.79
C PRO A 203 -4.16 6.84 13.02
N ALA A 204 -3.82 7.85 12.23
CA ALA A 204 -4.45 9.18 12.26
C ALA A 204 -5.83 9.07 11.59
N THR A 205 -6.75 8.41 12.28
CA THR A 205 -8.01 7.88 11.72
C THR A 205 -8.89 8.99 11.15
N LEU A 206 -9.04 10.09 11.90
CA LEU A 206 -9.81 11.24 11.45
C LEU A 206 -9.23 11.82 10.16
N LEU A 207 -7.92 12.01 10.13
CA LEU A 207 -7.20 12.51 8.96
C LEU A 207 -7.35 11.57 7.76
N GLY A 208 -7.22 10.26 7.97
CA GLY A 208 -7.40 9.26 6.93
C GLY A 208 -8.82 9.23 6.35
N ILE A 209 -9.86 9.30 7.19
CA ILE A 209 -11.26 9.31 6.75
C ILE A 209 -11.57 10.59 5.95
N VAL A 210 -11.13 11.75 6.44
CA VAL A 210 -11.31 13.02 5.74
C VAL A 210 -10.57 13.01 4.40
N ALA A 211 -9.34 12.49 4.37
CA ALA A 211 -8.56 12.34 3.15
C ALA A 211 -9.32 11.48 2.12
N VAL A 212 -9.84 10.31 2.49
CA VAL A 212 -10.63 9.43 1.61
C VAL A 212 -11.84 10.15 1.01
N GLY A 213 -12.62 10.86 1.83
CA GLY A 213 -13.77 11.64 1.34
C GLY A 213 -13.36 12.77 0.41
N SER A 214 -12.31 13.52 0.78
CA SER A 214 -11.78 14.64 -0.01
C SER A 214 -11.18 14.19 -1.35
N LEU A 215 -10.60 12.99 -1.43
CA LEU A 215 -10.05 12.43 -2.66
C LEU A 215 -11.15 12.18 -3.69
N ASN A 216 -12.25 11.55 -3.29
CA ASN A 216 -13.36 11.28 -4.21
C ASN A 216 -14.10 12.57 -4.64
N LEU A 217 -14.37 13.48 -3.69
CA LEU A 217 -15.00 14.78 -3.99
C LEU A 217 -14.09 15.67 -4.84
N GLY A 218 -12.81 15.72 -4.49
CA GLY A 218 -11.79 16.48 -5.19
C GLY A 218 -11.64 15.99 -6.62
N ALA A 219 -11.57 14.67 -6.82
CA ALA A 219 -11.51 14.06 -8.15
C ALA A 219 -12.70 14.47 -9.04
N TYR A 220 -13.91 14.57 -8.47
CA TYR A 220 -15.08 14.99 -9.24
C TYR A 220 -15.08 16.48 -9.62
N TRP A 221 -14.72 17.39 -8.70
CA TRP A 221 -14.80 18.83 -8.97
C TRP A 221 -13.54 19.45 -9.56
N ARG A 222 -12.38 18.84 -9.31
CA ARG A 222 -11.06 19.35 -9.71
C ARG A 222 -10.29 18.36 -10.58
N PHE A 223 -10.96 17.32 -11.06
CA PHE A 223 -10.43 16.30 -11.97
C PHE A 223 -9.16 15.64 -11.39
N GLU A 224 -8.27 15.19 -12.26
CA GLU A 224 -7.04 14.47 -11.90
C GLU A 224 -6.10 15.27 -11.00
N ALA A 225 -6.02 16.59 -11.19
CA ALA A 225 -5.12 17.47 -10.42
C ALA A 225 -5.40 17.47 -8.90
N ALA A 226 -6.63 17.09 -8.49
CA ALA A 226 -7.02 17.01 -7.09
C ALA A 226 -6.32 15.87 -6.34
N VAL A 227 -6.05 14.75 -7.02
CA VAL A 227 -5.52 13.52 -6.42
C VAL A 227 -4.11 13.73 -5.85
N PRO A 228 -3.10 14.19 -6.62
CA PRO A 228 -1.76 14.39 -6.08
C PRO A 228 -1.74 15.50 -5.02
N LEU A 229 -2.59 16.54 -5.16
CA LEU A 229 -2.72 17.60 -4.15
C LEU A 229 -3.25 17.04 -2.83
N ALA A 230 -4.36 16.29 -2.87
CA ALA A 230 -4.95 15.70 -1.67
C ALA A 230 -4.02 14.68 -1.02
N LEU A 231 -3.29 13.87 -1.80
CA LEU A 231 -2.27 12.96 -1.27
C LEU A 231 -1.10 13.73 -0.63
N GLY A 232 -0.59 14.78 -1.28
CA GLY A 232 0.47 15.62 -0.74
C GLY A 232 0.07 16.30 0.57
N LEU A 233 -1.13 16.86 0.63
CA LEU A 233 -1.70 17.41 1.86
C LEU A 233 -1.90 16.33 2.93
N THR A 234 -2.34 15.14 2.54
CA THR A 234 -2.51 14.03 3.49
C THR A 234 -1.17 13.62 4.11
N VAL A 235 -0.11 13.51 3.30
CA VAL A 235 1.25 13.24 3.80
C VAL A 235 1.69 14.35 4.74
N LEU A 236 1.58 15.62 4.32
CA LEU A 236 1.96 16.77 5.14
C LEU A 236 1.23 16.78 6.49
N PHE A 237 -0.10 16.69 6.49
CA PHE A 237 -0.89 16.70 7.72
C PHE A 237 -0.68 15.44 8.56
N CYS A 238 -0.38 14.29 7.95
CA CYS A 238 -0.03 13.07 8.67
C CYS A 238 1.30 13.26 9.42
N LEU A 239 2.32 13.84 8.78
CA LEU A 239 3.59 14.18 9.43
C LEU A 239 3.36 15.17 10.58
N LEU A 240 2.55 16.20 10.38
CA LEU A 240 2.21 17.17 11.44
C LEU A 240 1.44 16.51 12.59
N TRP A 241 0.55 15.56 12.31
CA TRP A 241 -0.20 14.83 13.32
C TRP A 241 0.72 14.13 14.31
N TYR A 242 1.73 13.41 13.83
CA TYR A 242 2.68 12.72 14.71
C TYR A 242 3.80 13.62 15.24
N LEU A 243 4.14 14.70 14.54
CA LEU A 243 5.09 15.70 15.04
C LEU A 243 4.57 16.43 16.28
N THR A 244 3.26 16.68 16.35
CA THR A 244 2.62 17.34 17.52
C THR A 244 2.48 16.41 18.74
N GLY A 245 2.84 15.13 18.61
CA GLY A 245 2.97 14.21 19.73
C GLY A 245 1.64 13.69 20.30
N VAL A 246 0.58 13.66 19.49
CA VAL A 246 -0.73 13.11 19.87
C VAL A 246 -0.64 11.63 20.26
N ASP A 247 0.20 10.86 19.56
CA ASP A 247 0.49 9.45 19.83
C ASP A 247 1.99 9.19 19.62
N ARG A 248 2.68 8.60 20.61
CA ARG A 248 4.16 8.45 20.60
C ARG A 248 4.65 7.05 20.27
N ASP A 249 3.76 6.06 20.26
CA ASP A 249 4.14 4.68 20.03
C ASP A 249 4.26 4.43 18.52
N ALA A 250 5.44 4.01 18.07
CA ALA A 250 5.74 3.61 16.69
C ALA A 250 5.17 4.55 15.58
N PRO A 251 5.54 5.85 15.56
CA PRO A 251 4.97 6.83 14.62
C PRO A 251 5.15 6.42 13.15
N MET A 252 6.28 5.81 12.79
CA MET A 252 6.51 5.33 11.41
C MET A 252 5.48 4.28 10.98
N VAL A 253 5.12 3.36 11.87
CA VAL A 253 4.16 2.30 11.56
C VAL A 253 2.76 2.89 11.45
N ASN A 254 2.38 3.77 12.37
CA ASN A 254 1.07 4.42 12.34
C ASN A 254 0.90 5.37 11.14
N ILE A 255 1.95 6.07 10.72
CA ILE A 255 1.99 6.82 9.45
C ILE A 255 1.77 5.87 8.27
N SER A 256 2.53 4.77 8.21
CA SER A 256 2.43 3.78 7.13
C SER A 256 1.01 3.23 7.00
N VAL A 257 0.37 2.87 8.12
CA VAL A 257 -1.00 2.33 8.09
C VAL A 257 -2.03 3.40 7.73
N THR A 258 -1.83 4.65 8.17
CA THR A 258 -2.66 5.79 7.75
C THR A 258 -2.57 6.00 6.25
N LEU A 259 -1.35 6.07 5.71
CA LEU A 259 -1.14 6.27 4.28
C LEU A 259 -1.64 5.08 3.46
N PHE A 260 -1.47 3.85 3.95
CA PHE A 260 -2.02 2.67 3.29
C PHE A 260 -3.54 2.74 3.18
N GLY A 261 -4.25 3.10 4.25
CA GLY A 261 -5.71 3.26 4.20
C GLY A 261 -6.15 4.34 3.21
N VAL A 262 -5.44 5.47 3.15
CA VAL A 262 -5.72 6.56 2.21
C VAL A 262 -5.43 6.14 0.76
N LEU A 263 -4.30 5.48 0.50
CA LEU A 263 -3.94 5.03 -0.84
C LEU A 263 -4.88 3.91 -1.32
N TYR A 264 -5.13 2.94 -0.46
CA TYR A 264 -5.94 1.78 -0.80
C TYR A 264 -7.42 2.14 -0.97
N VAL A 265 -8.03 2.81 0.00
CA VAL A 265 -9.47 3.13 -0.06
C VAL A 265 -9.70 4.45 -0.80
N GLY A 266 -8.92 5.48 -0.47
CA GLY A 266 -9.12 6.84 -0.98
C GLY A 266 -8.65 7.02 -2.41
N MET A 267 -7.39 6.69 -2.71
CA MET A 267 -6.84 6.90 -4.06
C MET A 267 -7.49 5.96 -5.07
N LEU A 268 -7.62 4.65 -4.78
CA LEU A 268 -8.37 3.75 -5.68
C LEU A 268 -9.86 4.13 -5.77
N GLY A 269 -10.47 4.57 -4.68
CA GLY A 269 -11.86 5.04 -4.67
C GLY A 269 -12.09 6.31 -5.49
N SER A 270 -11.10 7.21 -5.55
CA SER A 270 -11.20 8.50 -6.24
C SER A 270 -11.43 8.38 -7.75
N PHE A 271 -11.07 7.22 -8.34
CA PHE A 271 -11.39 6.92 -9.74
C PHE A 271 -12.89 6.92 -10.00
N VAL A 272 -13.74 6.64 -9.01
CA VAL A 272 -15.20 6.80 -9.15
C VAL A 272 -15.55 8.27 -9.42
N GLY A 273 -15.00 9.19 -8.63
CA GLY A 273 -15.14 10.62 -8.85
C GLY A 273 -14.66 11.06 -10.25
N LEU A 274 -13.51 10.56 -10.70
CA LEU A 274 -12.98 10.82 -12.05
C LEU A 274 -13.89 10.29 -13.15
N MET A 275 -14.36 9.03 -13.05
CA MET A 275 -15.26 8.44 -14.03
C MET A 275 -16.54 9.26 -14.18
N LEU A 276 -17.10 9.75 -13.08
CA LEU A 276 -18.34 10.55 -13.08
C LEU A 276 -18.19 11.94 -13.72
N THR A 277 -16.97 12.40 -14.00
CA THR A 277 -16.75 13.66 -14.73
C THR A 277 -16.98 13.52 -16.23
N ASP A 278 -16.92 12.30 -16.77
CA ASP A 278 -17.16 12.03 -18.18
C ASP A 278 -18.66 12.04 -18.53
N GLY A 279 -18.96 12.34 -19.80
CA GLY A 279 -20.35 12.38 -20.30
C GLY A 279 -21.09 11.06 -20.14
N ASN A 280 -20.38 9.92 -20.19
CA ASN A 280 -20.95 8.59 -19.92
C ASN A 280 -20.40 7.98 -18.61
N GLY A 281 -20.07 8.80 -17.62
CA GLY A 281 -19.40 8.37 -16.39
C GLY A 281 -20.15 7.32 -15.57
N ILE A 282 -21.49 7.43 -15.52
CA ILE A 282 -22.35 6.44 -14.84
C ILE A 282 -22.28 5.08 -15.55
N GLY A 283 -22.25 5.09 -16.89
CA GLY A 283 -22.10 3.87 -17.69
C GLY A 283 -20.75 3.20 -17.46
N LEU A 284 -19.67 3.99 -17.37
CA LEU A 284 -18.33 3.50 -17.08
C LEU A 284 -18.24 2.88 -15.67
N LEU A 285 -18.80 3.56 -14.67
CA LEU A 285 -18.87 3.05 -13.30
C LEU A 285 -19.69 1.75 -13.22
N LEU A 286 -20.85 1.71 -13.89
CA LEU A 286 -21.70 0.52 -13.92
C LEU A 286 -20.98 -0.64 -14.62
N ALA A 287 -20.27 -0.39 -15.71
CA ALA A 287 -19.46 -1.40 -16.39
C ALA A 287 -18.35 -1.94 -15.47
N ALA A 288 -17.65 -1.09 -14.72
CA ALA A 288 -16.63 -1.52 -13.76
C ALA A 288 -17.22 -2.38 -12.62
N VAL A 289 -18.40 -1.99 -12.09
CA VAL A 289 -19.10 -2.77 -11.06
C VAL A 289 -19.58 -4.11 -11.62
N LEU A 290 -20.15 -4.15 -12.83
CA LEU A 290 -20.57 -5.41 -13.44
C LEU A 290 -19.39 -6.31 -13.80
N ALA A 291 -18.27 -5.74 -14.24
CA ALA A 291 -17.06 -6.50 -14.54
C ALA A 291 -16.49 -7.16 -13.26
N THR A 292 -16.43 -6.42 -12.15
CA THR A 292 -15.96 -6.96 -10.87
C THR A 292 -16.90 -8.02 -10.30
N VAL A 293 -18.21 -7.78 -10.30
CA VAL A 293 -19.20 -8.79 -9.88
C VAL A 293 -19.17 -10.02 -10.79
N GLY A 294 -19.06 -9.82 -12.10
CA GLY A 294 -18.95 -10.88 -13.09
C GLY A 294 -17.70 -11.74 -12.89
N TYR A 295 -16.55 -11.08 -12.68
CA TYR A 295 -15.28 -11.74 -12.35
C TYR A 295 -15.39 -12.59 -11.08
N ASP A 296 -15.97 -12.05 -10.01
CA ASP A 296 -16.15 -12.78 -8.75
C ASP A 296 -17.09 -13.98 -8.90
N VAL A 297 -18.21 -13.83 -9.62
CA VAL A 297 -19.16 -14.91 -9.87
C VAL A 297 -18.56 -15.98 -10.80
N GLY A 298 -17.87 -15.57 -11.86
CA GLY A 298 -17.19 -16.45 -12.81
C GLY A 298 -16.10 -17.26 -12.12
N GLY A 299 -15.23 -16.59 -11.36
CA GLY A 299 -14.17 -17.25 -10.62
C GLY A 299 -14.68 -18.17 -9.52
N LEU A 300 -15.80 -17.84 -8.88
CA LEU A 300 -16.47 -18.73 -7.93
C LEU A 300 -17.05 -19.97 -8.63
N PHE A 301 -17.68 -19.82 -9.79
CA PHE A 301 -18.30 -20.92 -10.52
C PHE A 301 -17.26 -21.86 -11.11
N VAL A 302 -16.26 -21.31 -11.82
CA VAL A 302 -15.16 -22.08 -12.42
C VAL A 302 -14.28 -22.68 -11.33
N GLY A 303 -13.97 -21.92 -10.28
CA GLY A 303 -13.21 -22.41 -9.14
C GLY A 303 -13.91 -23.56 -8.41
N ARG A 304 -15.23 -23.57 -8.32
CA ARG A 304 -15.99 -24.70 -7.73
C ARG A 304 -16.02 -25.95 -8.60
N LEU A 305 -16.07 -25.79 -9.92
CA LEU A 305 -16.17 -26.91 -10.86
C LEU A 305 -14.81 -27.55 -11.18
N ALA A 306 -13.79 -26.71 -11.34
CA ALA A 306 -12.49 -27.11 -11.88
C ALA A 306 -11.31 -26.74 -10.98
N GLY A 307 -11.56 -26.14 -9.81
CA GLY A 307 -10.52 -25.72 -8.87
C GLY A 307 -9.73 -26.90 -8.32
N ARG A 308 -8.46 -26.98 -8.71
CA ARG A 308 -7.52 -28.00 -8.23
C ARG A 308 -6.27 -27.37 -7.65
N THR A 309 -5.88 -26.22 -8.18
CA THR A 309 -4.63 -25.56 -7.83
C THR A 309 -4.92 -24.34 -6.97
N GLN A 310 -4.44 -24.34 -5.72
CA GLN A 310 -4.59 -23.19 -4.83
C GLN A 310 -3.78 -21.98 -5.32
N LEU A 311 -4.36 -20.79 -5.23
CA LEU A 311 -3.72 -19.54 -5.65
C LEU A 311 -2.74 -19.01 -4.59
N ALA A 312 -3.10 -19.07 -3.31
CA ALA A 312 -2.26 -18.57 -2.22
C ALA A 312 -2.59 -19.27 -0.89
N ALA A 313 -1.57 -19.51 -0.07
CA ALA A 313 -1.72 -20.11 1.27
C ALA A 313 -2.60 -19.25 2.21
N VAL A 314 -2.58 -17.93 2.03
CA VAL A 314 -3.35 -16.97 2.84
C VAL A 314 -4.86 -17.03 2.54
N SER A 315 -5.27 -17.60 1.40
CA SER A 315 -6.68 -17.70 1.02
C SER A 315 -7.01 -19.11 0.51
N PRO A 316 -7.32 -20.06 1.42
CA PRO A 316 -7.45 -21.49 1.10
C PRO A 316 -8.48 -21.83 0.01
N ASN A 317 -9.48 -20.96 -0.18
CA ASN A 317 -10.60 -21.15 -1.10
C ASN A 317 -10.41 -20.52 -2.48
N LYS A 318 -9.27 -19.84 -2.76
CA LYS A 318 -8.98 -19.26 -4.07
C LYS A 318 -8.16 -20.22 -4.91
N THR A 319 -8.59 -20.45 -6.16
CA THR A 319 -7.92 -21.37 -7.09
C THR A 319 -7.44 -20.66 -8.35
N MET A 320 -6.37 -21.17 -8.98
CA MET A 320 -5.83 -20.63 -10.24
C MET A 320 -6.86 -20.72 -11.36
N GLU A 321 -7.61 -21.82 -11.41
CA GLU A 321 -8.64 -22.03 -12.41
C GLU A 321 -9.79 -21.05 -12.24
N GLY A 322 -10.14 -20.70 -10.99
CA GLY A 322 -11.08 -19.63 -10.69
C GLY A 322 -10.57 -18.25 -11.13
N LEU A 323 -9.28 -17.97 -10.95
CA LEU A 323 -8.68 -16.70 -11.38
C LEU A 323 -8.71 -16.50 -12.90
N VAL A 324 -8.50 -17.57 -13.67
CA VAL A 324 -8.57 -17.55 -15.15
C VAL A 324 -10.02 -17.57 -15.66
N GLY A 325 -10.92 -18.17 -14.88
CA GLY A 325 -12.33 -18.32 -15.25
C GLY A 325 -13.22 -17.11 -14.96
N GLY A 326 -12.78 -16.22 -14.06
CA GLY A 326 -13.39 -14.90 -13.88
C GLY A 326 -12.95 -13.94 -14.97
#